data_AF-Q0C6I4-F1
#
_entry.id   AF-Q0C6I4-F1
#
_cell.length_a   1.000
_cell.length_b   1.000
_cell.length_c   1.000
_cell.angle_alpha   90.00
_cell.angle_beta   90.00
_cell.angle_gamma   90.00
#
_symmetry.space_group_name_H-M   'P 1'
#
loop_
_entity.id
_entity.type
_entity.pdbx_description
1 polymer ?
#
loop_
_entity_poly.entity_id
_entity_poly.type
_entity_poly.pdbx_seq_one_letter_code
_entity_poly.pdbx_strand_id
1 'polypeptide(L)' 'MEKIFELINYGEIVSFYDHGTHVVEVSLFLDERRSLEPQSVTLTHEEAQRKIALLRDKQA' A
#
# COMPACT_ATOMS: atom_id res chain seq x y z
N MET A 1 12.76 1.05 -9.35
CA MET A 1 11.58 0.81 -8.50
C MET A 1 12.00 1.15 -7.09
N GLU A 2 11.63 2.34 -6.62
CA GLU A 2 11.97 2.82 -5.29
C GLU A 2 10.74 2.66 -4.39
N LYS A 3 10.92 2.05 -3.22
CA LYS A 3 9.85 1.94 -2.23
C LYS A 3 9.72 3.28 -1.52
N ILE A 4 8.53 3.89 -1.58
CA ILE A 4 8.29 5.19 -0.95
C ILE A 4 7.67 5.06 0.44
N PHE A 5 6.90 3.98 0.70
CA PHE A 5 6.24 3.80 1.99
C PHE A 5 5.79 2.35 2.27
N GLU A 6 5.62 2.01 3.56
CA GLU A 6 4.97 0.77 4.04
C GLU A 6 4.13 1.06 5.28
N LEU A 7 2.95 0.47 5.32
CA LEU A 7 1.97 0.57 6.40
C LEU A 7 1.59 -0.84 6.84
N ILE A 8 1.64 -1.08 8.14
CA ILE A 8 1.19 -2.33 8.76
C ILE A 8 -0.05 -2.01 9.59
N ASN A 9 -1.20 -2.57 9.23
CA ASN A 9 -2.43 -2.48 9.99
C ASN A 9 -2.87 -3.90 10.41
N TYR A 10 -3.83 -4.01 11.34
CA TYR A 10 -4.36 -5.30 11.75
C TYR A 10 -5.00 -6.01 10.55
N GLY A 11 -4.37 -7.09 10.09
CA GLY A 11 -4.84 -7.88 8.95
C GLY A 11 -4.38 -7.41 7.56
N GLU A 12 -3.56 -6.36 7.44
CA GLU A 12 -3.08 -5.88 6.12
C GLU A 12 -1.69 -5.23 6.18
N ILE A 13 -0.84 -5.50 5.20
CA ILE A 13 0.42 -4.78 4.93
C ILE A 13 0.29 -4.10 3.57
N VAL A 14 0.43 -2.78 3.53
CA VAL A 14 0.34 -1.97 2.30
C VAL A 14 1.70 -1.34 1.99
N SER A 15 2.23 -1.57 0.80
CA SER A 15 3.48 -0.97 0.31
C SER A 15 3.24 -0.14 -0.95
N PHE A 16 3.92 0.99 -1.06
CA PHE A 16 3.86 1.87 -2.24
C PHE A 16 5.24 1.96 -2.92
N TYR A 17 5.27 1.81 -4.25
CA TYR A 17 6.46 1.86 -5.08
C TYR A 17 6.34 2.89 -6.20
N ASP A 18 7.33 3.76 -6.35
CA ASP A 18 7.37 4.77 -7.41
C ASP A 18 8.03 4.21 -8.69
N HIS A 19 7.34 4.39 -9.80
CA HIS A 19 7.77 4.04 -11.16
C HIS A 19 7.98 5.28 -12.05
N GLY A 20 8.05 6.48 -11.47
CA GLY A 20 8.32 7.75 -12.13
C GLY A 20 7.10 8.38 -12.78
N THR A 21 6.26 7.60 -13.48
CA THR A 21 5.00 8.10 -14.09
C THR A 21 3.75 7.69 -13.32
N HIS A 22 3.87 6.71 -12.43
CA HIS A 22 2.80 6.18 -11.60
C HIS A 22 3.38 5.57 -10.34
N VAL A 23 2.50 5.29 -9.38
CA VAL A 23 2.83 4.60 -8.15
C VAL A 23 2.08 3.27 -8.12
N VAL A 24 2.75 2.19 -7.75
CA VAL A 24 2.14 0.88 -7.56
C VAL A 24 1.93 0.66 -6.07
N GLU A 25 0.68 0.42 -5.69
CA GLU A 25 0.31 -0.06 -4.37
C GLU A 25 0.31 -1.59 -4.39
N VAL A 26 0.85 -2.20 -3.33
CA VAL A 26 0.82 -3.64 -3.08
C VAL A 26 0.28 -3.86 -1.67
N SER A 27 -0.90 -4.47 -1.58
CA SER A 27 -1.55 -4.86 -0.33
C SER A 27 -1.44 -6.36 -0.11
N LEU A 28 -1.13 -6.78 1.11
CA LEU A 28 -1.05 -8.17 1.54
C LEU A 28 -1.98 -8.36 2.73
N PHE A 29 -2.95 -9.25 2.62
CA PHE A 29 -3.90 -9.52 3.71
C PHE A 29 -3.41 -10.70 4.56
N LEU A 30 -3.29 -10.47 5.87
CA LEU A 30 -2.96 -11.49 6.86
C LEU A 30 -4.28 -12.09 7.38
N ASP A 31 -4.79 -13.13 6.73
CA ASP A 31 -5.85 -13.96 7.29
C ASP A 31 -5.21 -14.95 8.28
N GLU A 32 -5.78 -15.07 9.50
CA GLU A 32 -5.33 -15.97 10.58
C GLU A 32 -5.22 -17.45 10.16
N ARG A 33 -5.71 -17.81 8.96
CA ARG A 33 -5.73 -19.18 8.45
C ARG A 33 -5.15 -19.39 7.05
N ARG A 34 -4.73 -18.36 6.30
CA ARG A 34 -4.38 -18.54 4.87
C ARG A 34 -3.23 -17.65 4.37
N SER A 35 -2.57 -18.17 3.35
CA SER A 35 -1.51 -17.57 2.54
C SER A 35 -1.71 -16.08 2.29
N LEU A 36 -0.62 -15.33 2.44
CA LEU A 36 -0.51 -13.94 2.02
C LEU A 36 -0.72 -13.84 0.49
N GLU A 37 -1.90 -13.41 0.06
CA GLU A 37 -2.16 -13.10 -1.34
C GLU A 37 -1.91 -11.61 -1.59
N PRO A 38 -0.86 -11.25 -2.36
CA PRO A 38 -0.61 -9.87 -2.72
C PRO A 38 -1.64 -9.39 -3.76
N GLN A 39 -2.29 -8.28 -3.49
CA GLN A 39 -3.05 -7.50 -4.47
C GLN A 39 -2.25 -6.28 -4.85
N SER A 40 -2.25 -5.90 -6.14
CA SER A 40 -1.61 -4.67 -6.59
C SER A 40 -2.53 -3.82 -7.44
N VAL A 41 -2.38 -2.50 -7.31
CA VAL A 41 -3.09 -1.51 -8.11
C VAL A 41 -2.14 -0.40 -8.52
N THR A 42 -2.30 0.08 -9.76
CA THR A 42 -1.56 1.23 -10.28
C THR A 42 -2.36 2.51 -10.04
N LEU A 43 -1.70 3.50 -9.46
CA LEU A 43 -2.26 4.80 -9.12
C LEU A 43 -1.45 5.92 -9.80
N THR A 44 -2.09 7.05 -10.06
CA THR A 44 -1.35 8.28 -10.31
C THR A 44 -0.64 8.75 -9.03
N HIS A 45 0.39 9.61 -9.18
CA HIS A 45 1.11 10.17 -8.02
C HIS A 45 0.16 10.91 -7.05
N GLU A 46 -0.79 11.67 -7.57
CA GLU A 46 -1.74 12.42 -6.75
C GLU A 46 -2.67 11.50 -5.95
N GLU A 47 -3.19 10.45 -6.57
CA GLU A 47 -4.02 9.44 -5.90
C GLU A 47 -3.25 8.71 -4.81
N ALA A 48 -2.01 8.31 -5.10
CA ALA A 48 -1.15 7.64 -4.13
C ALA A 48 -0.86 8.54 -2.91
N GLN A 49 -0.54 9.82 -3.12
CA GLN A 49 -0.30 10.76 -2.03
C GLN A 49 -1.53 10.94 -1.14
N ARG A 50 -2.72 11.12 -1.73
CA ARG A 50 -3.98 11.23 -0.98
C ARG A 50 -4.26 9.96 -0.18
N LYS A 51 -4.05 8.78 -0.76
CA LYS A 51 -4.32 7.50 -0.08
C LYS A 51 -3.32 7.21 1.04
N ILE A 52 -2.04 7.53 0.85
CA ILE A 52 -1.01 7.42 1.91
C ILE A 52 -1.38 8.30 3.12
N ALA A 53 -1.82 9.53 2.90
CA ALA A 53 -2.25 10.41 3.98
C ALA A 53 -3.42 9.82 4.78
N LEU A 54 -4.48 9.36 4.08
CA LEU A 54 -5.64 8.72 4.70
C LEU A 54 -5.29 7.46 5.51
N LEU A 55 -4.36 6.63 5.02
CA LEU A 55 -3.95 5.42 5.74
C LEU A 55 -3.10 5.73 6.98
N ARG A 56 -2.27 6.79 6.93
CA ARG A 56 -1.52 7.26 8.11
C ARG A 56 -2.44 7.78 9.19
N ASP A 57 -3.47 8.54 8.83
CA ASP A 57 -4.44 9.08 9.79
C ASP A 57 -5.22 7.96 10.51
N LYS A 58 -5.44 6.82 9.86
CA LYS A 58 -6.08 5.65 10.46
C LYS A 58 -5.18 4.86 11.42
N GLN A 59 -3.87 5.03 11.35
CA GLN A 59 -2.90 4.37 12.24
C GLN A 59 -2.60 5.17 13.52
N ALA A 60 -2.85 6.49 13.51
CA ALA A 60 -2.64 7.39 14.65
C ALA A 60 -3.76 7.25 15.70
#